data_AF-X1KDH9-F1
#
_entry.id   AF-X1KDH9-F1
#
_cell.length_a   1.000
_cell.length_b   1.000
_cell.length_c   1.000
_cell.angle_alpha   90.00
_cell.angle_beta   90.00
_cell.angle_gamma   90.00
#
_symmetry.space_group_name_H-M   'P 1'
#
loop_
_entity.id
_entity.type
_entity.pdbx_description
1 polymer ?
#
loop_
_entity_poly.entity_id
_entity_poly.type
_entity_poly.pdbx_seq_one_letter_code
_entity_poly.pdbx_strand_id
1 'polypeptide(L)'
;DEIFLMGKQRVFIGDLHLSLFTNKYVLSIAAPILLNNQFTGVLAINLDADKELFKITTDRTGLGETGEVYLVNKDNYMITPSRFIDEGILEQMVDLRYIEHFESSDTSLKAEINRVKNYRGIEVLNIHTHLPEMSWYLIAEINVCRVAEEEPEFLVK
;
A
#
# COMPACT_ATOMS: atom_id res chain seq x y z
N ASP A 1 -12.75 -19.00 -8.18
CA ASP A 1 -12.37 -18.25 -6.97
C ASP A 1 -10.86 -18.31 -6.85
N GLU A 2 -10.19 -17.18 -7.04
CA GLU A 2 -8.73 -17.05 -6.99
C GLU A 2 -8.17 -17.50 -5.63
N ILE A 3 -8.85 -17.14 -4.54
CA ILE A 3 -8.45 -17.47 -3.17
C ILE A 3 -8.33 -19.00 -3.01
N PHE A 4 -9.29 -19.75 -3.55
CA PHE A 4 -9.26 -21.21 -3.52
C PHE A 4 -8.16 -21.79 -4.42
N LEU A 5 -8.02 -21.29 -5.65
CA LEU A 5 -7.05 -21.82 -6.61
C LEU A 5 -5.60 -21.61 -6.17
N MET A 6 -5.32 -20.44 -5.59
CA MET A 6 -3.99 -20.08 -5.09
C MET A 6 -3.72 -20.71 -3.72
N GLY A 7 -4.70 -20.67 -2.81
CA GLY A 7 -4.63 -21.30 -1.49
C GLY A 7 -4.47 -22.81 -1.52
N LYS A 8 -4.85 -23.48 -2.62
CA LYS A 8 -4.58 -24.91 -2.82
C LYS A 8 -3.10 -25.24 -2.97
N GLN A 9 -2.29 -24.30 -3.47
CA GLN A 9 -0.90 -24.55 -3.84
C GLN A 9 0.07 -24.20 -2.71
N ARG A 10 -0.20 -23.11 -1.99
CA ARG A 10 0.64 -22.56 -0.93
C ARG A 10 -0.17 -21.60 -0.05
N VAL A 11 0.47 -21.11 1.02
CA VAL A 11 -0.04 -19.90 1.69
C VAL A 11 -0.08 -18.78 0.65
N PHE A 12 -1.25 -18.18 0.50
CA PHE A 12 -1.56 -17.13 -0.44
C PHE A 12 -2.20 -15.97 0.30
N ILE A 13 -1.74 -14.76 0.03
CA ILE A 13 -2.35 -13.53 0.50
C ILE A 13 -2.87 -12.84 -0.76
N GLY A 14 -4.18 -12.64 -0.83
CA GLY A 14 -4.85 -12.02 -1.96
C GLY A 14 -4.91 -10.50 -1.84
N ASP A 15 -5.13 -9.85 -2.97
CA ASP A 15 -5.30 -8.40 -3.02
C ASP A 15 -6.58 -7.94 -2.28
N LEU A 16 -6.70 -6.63 -2.05
CA LEU A 16 -7.90 -6.05 -1.48
C LEU A 16 -9.09 -6.27 -2.43
N HIS A 17 -10.21 -6.74 -1.89
CA HIS A 17 -11.44 -6.93 -2.67
C HIS A 17 -12.67 -6.77 -1.78
N LEU A 18 -13.83 -6.66 -2.42
CA LEU A 18 -15.12 -6.65 -1.73
C LEU A 18 -15.55 -8.08 -1.37
N SER A 19 -15.82 -8.31 -0.10
CA SER A 19 -16.45 -9.53 0.38
C SER A 19 -17.88 -9.63 -0.17
N LEU A 20 -18.18 -10.73 -0.87
CA LEU A 20 -19.54 -10.99 -1.40
C LEU A 20 -20.59 -11.20 -0.30
N PHE A 21 -20.17 -11.47 0.94
CA PHE A 21 -21.08 -11.72 2.07
C PHE A 21 -21.41 -10.46 2.85
N THR A 22 -20.45 -9.54 2.98
CA THR A 22 -20.56 -8.36 3.86
C THR A 22 -20.52 -7.04 3.09
N ASN A 23 -20.16 -7.09 1.80
CA ASN A 23 -19.89 -5.93 0.96
C ASN A 23 -18.88 -4.95 1.58
N LYS A 24 -17.91 -5.48 2.33
CA LYS A 24 -16.81 -4.73 2.93
C LYS A 24 -15.50 -5.08 2.26
N TYR A 25 -14.57 -4.14 2.25
CA TYR A 25 -13.19 -4.40 1.85
C TYR A 25 -12.53 -5.38 2.80
N VAL A 26 -11.94 -6.44 2.24
CA VAL A 26 -11.24 -7.48 2.98
C VAL A 26 -9.93 -7.84 2.30
N LEU A 27 -8.97 -8.31 3.11
CA LEU A 27 -7.85 -9.11 2.64
C LEU A 27 -8.15 -10.58 2.90
N SER A 28 -7.94 -11.43 1.91
CA SER A 28 -8.05 -12.88 2.10
C SER A 28 -6.68 -13.51 2.24
N ILE A 29 -6.52 -14.35 3.25
CA ILE A 29 -5.39 -15.25 3.40
C ILE A 29 -5.92 -16.67 3.21
N ALA A 30 -5.26 -17.45 2.36
CA ALA A 30 -5.63 -18.84 2.11
C ALA A 30 -4.45 -19.78 2.23
N ALA A 31 -4.69 -21.00 2.71
CA ALA A 31 -3.66 -22.01 2.86
C ALA A 31 -4.22 -23.43 2.63
N PRO A 32 -3.41 -24.37 2.11
CA PRO A 32 -3.87 -25.72 1.84
C PRO A 32 -3.97 -26.52 3.13
N ILE A 33 -5.04 -27.28 3.27
CA ILE A 33 -5.21 -28.28 4.33
C ILE A 33 -4.76 -29.63 3.78
N LEU A 34 -3.75 -30.22 4.40
CA LEU A 34 -3.19 -31.52 4.03
C LEU A 34 -3.53 -32.54 5.12
N LEU A 35 -4.11 -33.68 4.72
CA LEU A 35 -4.31 -34.85 5.57
C LEU A 35 -3.46 -35.98 5.00
N ASN A 36 -2.56 -36.56 5.79
CA ASN A 36 -1.64 -37.62 5.33
C ASN A 36 -0.88 -37.21 4.05
N ASN A 37 -0.43 -35.96 3.98
CA ASN A 37 0.24 -35.37 2.82
C ASN A 37 -0.61 -35.28 1.54
N GLN A 38 -1.92 -35.49 1.64
CA GLN A 38 -2.89 -35.36 0.56
C GLN A 38 -3.73 -34.10 0.74
N PHE A 39 -3.85 -33.31 -0.32
CA PHE A 39 -4.71 -32.13 -0.35
C PHE A 39 -6.16 -32.52 -0.04
N THR A 40 -6.74 -31.88 0.97
CA THR A 40 -8.10 -32.15 1.45
C THR A 40 -9.01 -30.93 1.35
N GLY A 41 -8.46 -29.72 1.36
CA GLY A 41 -9.24 -28.49 1.24
C GLY A 41 -8.37 -27.24 1.38
N VAL A 42 -9.02 -26.08 1.44
CA VAL A 42 -8.37 -24.78 1.64
C VAL A 42 -8.99 -24.11 2.86
N LEU A 43 -8.15 -23.65 3.78
CA LEU A 43 -8.53 -22.70 4.82
C LEU A 43 -8.46 -21.30 4.21
N ALA A 44 -9.55 -20.54 4.27
CA ALA A 44 -9.58 -19.13 3.86
C ALA A 44 -10.03 -18.26 5.05
N ILE A 45 -9.30 -17.18 5.28
CA ILE A 45 -9.53 -16.21 6.34
C ILE A 45 -9.68 -14.84 5.68
N ASN A 46 -10.78 -14.14 5.97
CA ASN A 46 -11.01 -12.77 5.52
C ASN A 46 -10.77 -11.81 6.68
N LEU A 47 -9.81 -10.90 6.51
CA LEU A 47 -9.49 -9.83 7.45
C LEU A 47 -10.25 -8.58 7.03
N ASP A 48 -10.93 -7.93 7.99
CA ASP A 48 -11.64 -6.67 7.76
C ASP A 48 -10.61 -5.56 7.55
N ALA A 49 -10.49 -5.06 6.32
CA ALA A 49 -9.43 -4.13 5.94
C ALA A 49 -9.54 -2.81 6.72
N ASP A 50 -10.75 -2.39 7.06
CA ASP A 50 -10.99 -1.19 7.86
C ASP A 50 -10.39 -1.33 9.28
N LYS A 51 -10.47 -2.53 9.86
CA LYS A 51 -10.00 -2.76 11.23
C LYS A 51 -8.52 -2.99 11.35
N GLU A 52 -7.93 -3.63 10.34
CA GLU A 52 -6.54 -4.12 10.39
C GLU A 52 -5.59 -3.26 9.55
N LEU A 53 -5.96 -2.93 8.31
CA LEU A 53 -5.06 -2.25 7.37
C LEU A 53 -5.25 -0.73 7.41
N PHE A 54 -6.49 -0.26 7.27
CA PHE A 54 -6.77 1.16 7.07
C PHE A 54 -6.39 1.98 8.30
N LYS A 55 -6.56 1.45 9.51
CA LYS A 55 -6.11 2.13 10.74
C LYS A 55 -4.62 2.46 10.73
N ILE A 56 -3.79 1.64 10.09
CA ILE A 56 -2.34 1.86 10.03
C ILE A 56 -2.05 3.02 9.09
N THR A 57 -2.60 3.01 7.87
CA THR A 57 -2.33 4.07 6.88
C THR A 57 -3.06 5.38 7.17
N THR A 58 -4.14 5.33 7.93
CA THR A 58 -4.92 6.52 8.33
C THR A 58 -4.46 7.14 9.65
N ASP A 59 -3.47 6.56 10.34
CA ASP A 59 -2.81 7.22 11.46
C ASP A 59 -1.95 8.38 10.93
N ARG A 60 -2.37 9.60 11.26
CA ARG A 60 -1.74 10.84 10.78
C ARG A 60 -0.72 11.41 11.77
N THR A 61 -0.43 10.68 12.84
CA THR A 61 0.54 11.12 13.85
C THR A 61 1.90 11.33 13.20
N GLY A 62 2.44 12.55 13.31
CA GLY A 62 3.73 12.91 12.72
C GLY A 62 3.72 13.22 11.21
N LEU A 63 2.56 13.16 10.53
CA LEU A 63 2.44 13.48 9.10
C LEU A 63 2.10 14.96 8.84
N GLY A 64 1.86 15.75 9.89
CA GLY A 64 1.46 17.16 9.78
C GLY A 64 0.14 17.35 9.02
N GLU A 65 -0.05 18.54 8.45
CA GLU A 65 -1.31 18.88 7.77
C GLU A 65 -1.39 18.39 6.32
N THR A 66 -0.24 18.11 5.70
CA THR A 66 -0.16 17.81 4.27
C THR A 66 0.39 16.41 3.98
N GLY A 67 0.91 15.72 5.00
CA GLY A 67 1.42 14.37 4.83
C GLY A 67 0.31 13.32 4.73
N GLU A 68 0.60 12.29 3.96
CA GLU A 68 -0.26 11.15 3.69
C GLU A 68 0.57 9.88 3.50
N VAL A 69 0.02 8.75 3.94
CA VAL A 69 0.57 7.41 3.69
C VAL A 69 -0.53 6.56 3.09
N TYR A 70 -0.23 5.84 2.00
CA TYR A 70 -1.18 4.95 1.34
C TYR A 70 -0.49 3.77 0.67
N LEU A 71 -1.25 2.72 0.40
CA LEU A 71 -0.81 1.55 -0.36
C LEU A 71 -1.35 1.58 -1.78
N VAL A 72 -0.53 1.12 -2.71
CA VAL A 72 -0.87 0.92 -4.13
C VAL A 72 -0.62 -0.53 -4.49
N ASN A 73 -1.55 -1.19 -5.17
CA ASN A 73 -1.39 -2.57 -5.59
C ASN A 73 -0.57 -2.72 -6.88
N LYS A 74 -0.33 -3.97 -7.29
CA LYS A 74 0.42 -4.33 -8.50
C LYS A 74 -0.18 -3.80 -9.81
N ASP A 75 -1.47 -3.45 -9.79
CA ASP A 75 -2.20 -2.91 -10.92
C ASP A 75 -2.29 -1.37 -10.86
N ASN A 76 -1.49 -0.74 -9.99
CA ASN A 76 -1.36 0.70 -9.77
C ASN A 76 -2.59 1.38 -9.16
N TYR A 77 -3.50 0.63 -8.54
CA TYR A 77 -4.66 1.20 -7.84
C TYR A 77 -4.36 1.43 -6.36
N MET A 78 -4.80 2.56 -5.83
CA MET A 78 -4.79 2.83 -4.40
C MET A 78 -5.73 1.87 -3.66
N ILE A 79 -5.25 1.22 -2.61
CA ILE A 79 -6.01 0.19 -1.86
C ILE A 79 -6.26 0.58 -0.39
N THR A 80 -5.94 1.80 -0.01
CA THR A 80 -6.22 2.33 1.33
C THR A 80 -6.91 3.69 1.23
N PRO A 81 -7.67 4.12 2.26
CA PRO A 81 -8.27 5.43 2.26
C PRO A 81 -7.24 6.53 2.04
N SER A 82 -7.61 7.51 1.22
CA SER A 82 -6.86 8.76 1.10
C SER A 82 -7.33 9.77 2.15
N ARG A 83 -6.43 10.67 2.53
CA ARG A 83 -6.72 11.89 3.28
C ARG A 83 -7.49 12.92 2.46
N PHE A 84 -7.35 12.91 1.13
CA PHE A 84 -7.73 14.02 0.28
C PHE A 84 -8.82 13.71 -0.75
N ILE A 85 -9.16 12.43 -0.94
CA ILE A 85 -10.25 11.96 -1.78
C ILE A 85 -11.08 10.91 -1.04
N ASP A 86 -12.41 10.96 -1.18
CA ASP A 86 -13.33 10.07 -0.45
C ASP A 86 -13.49 8.69 -1.15
N GLU A 87 -13.53 8.67 -2.48
CA GLU A 87 -13.72 7.46 -3.32
C GLU A 87 -12.41 7.07 -4.03
N GLY A 88 -11.38 6.74 -3.25
CA GLY A 88 -10.05 6.41 -3.79
C GLY A 88 -9.76 4.91 -3.91
N ILE A 89 -10.38 4.08 -3.06
CA ILE A 89 -10.03 2.67 -2.90
C ILE A 89 -10.46 1.87 -4.14
N LEU A 90 -9.51 1.22 -4.81
CA LEU A 90 -9.67 0.48 -6.07
C LEU A 90 -10.19 1.32 -7.25
N GLU A 91 -10.19 2.65 -7.14
CA GLU A 91 -10.66 3.57 -8.18
C GLU A 91 -9.57 4.57 -8.60
N GLN A 92 -8.76 5.03 -7.65
CA GLN A 92 -7.67 5.96 -7.92
C GLN A 92 -6.43 5.21 -8.43
N MET A 93 -6.10 5.42 -9.71
CA MET A 93 -4.81 4.99 -10.26
C MET A 93 -3.68 5.94 -9.81
N VAL A 94 -2.52 5.38 -9.48
CA VAL A 94 -1.32 6.14 -9.12
C VAL A 94 -0.24 5.86 -10.16
N ASP A 95 0.33 6.92 -10.73
CA ASP A 95 1.39 6.80 -11.72
C ASP A 95 2.71 6.42 -11.05
N LEU A 96 3.09 5.14 -11.10
CA LEU A 96 4.33 4.64 -10.49
C LEU A 96 5.54 4.67 -11.44
N ARG A 97 5.44 5.24 -12.65
CA ARG A 97 6.57 5.27 -13.61
C ARG A 97 7.82 5.94 -13.08
N TYR A 98 7.67 6.83 -12.10
CA TYR A 98 8.80 7.45 -11.43
C TYR A 98 9.61 6.42 -10.62
N ILE A 99 8.95 5.43 -10.00
CA ILE A 99 9.59 4.40 -9.17
C ILE A 99 10.57 3.53 -9.99
N GLU A 100 10.16 3.08 -11.18
CA GLU A 100 11.00 2.28 -12.08
C GLU A 100 12.30 3.00 -12.48
N HIS A 101 12.26 4.33 -12.59
CA HIS A 101 13.44 5.13 -12.90
C HIS A 101 14.46 5.12 -11.76
N PHE A 102 14.01 5.10 -10.51
CA PHE A 102 14.87 5.19 -9.32
C PHE A 102 15.34 3.82 -8.82
N GLU A 103 14.50 2.77 -8.91
CA GLU A 103 14.90 1.40 -8.52
C GLU A 103 15.96 0.79 -9.44
N SER A 104 16.14 1.31 -10.66
CA SER A 104 17.22 0.91 -11.59
C SER A 104 18.61 1.39 -11.17
N SER A 105 18.69 2.28 -10.18
CA SER A 105 19.96 2.76 -9.62
C SER A 105 20.40 1.82 -8.48
N ASP A 106 21.55 1.18 -8.68
CA ASP A 106 22.15 0.18 -7.78
C ASP A 106 22.59 0.83 -6.45
N THR A 107 21.63 1.08 -5.54
CA THR A 107 21.92 1.72 -4.25
C THR A 107 20.99 1.26 -3.13
N SER A 108 21.41 0.18 -2.47
CA SER A 108 21.36 0.01 -0.99
C SER A 108 20.39 0.91 -0.20
N LEU A 109 19.11 0.52 -0.05
CA LEU A 109 18.17 0.95 1.02
C LEU A 109 18.19 2.46 1.40
N LYS A 110 18.63 3.34 0.50
CA LYS A 110 18.51 4.78 0.70
C LYS A 110 17.13 5.13 0.23
N ALA A 111 16.29 5.50 1.18
CA ALA A 111 15.07 6.21 0.93
C ALA A 111 15.36 7.45 0.07
N GLU A 112 15.27 7.31 -1.25
CA GLU A 112 15.41 8.45 -2.15
C GLU A 112 14.16 9.29 -2.04
N ILE A 113 14.34 10.53 -1.57
CA ILE A 113 13.27 11.52 -1.50
C ILE A 113 13.06 12.06 -2.90
N ASN A 114 11.92 11.72 -3.51
CA ASN A 114 11.59 12.10 -4.86
C ASN A 114 10.68 13.32 -4.87
N ARG A 115 11.04 14.35 -5.65
CA ARG A 115 10.13 15.48 -5.91
C ARG A 115 9.31 15.17 -7.15
N VAL A 116 8.02 14.86 -6.96
CA VAL A 116 7.12 14.41 -8.03
C VAL A 116 5.77 15.14 -7.93
N LYS A 117 4.96 15.05 -8.99
CA LYS A 117 3.54 15.41 -8.90
C LYS A 117 2.76 14.16 -8.50
N ASN A 118 1.98 14.25 -7.41
CA ASN A 118 1.16 13.13 -6.95
C ASN A 118 -0.10 12.95 -7.81
N TYR A 119 -0.94 11.99 -7.42
CA TYR A 119 -2.23 11.68 -8.08
C TYR A 119 -3.21 12.88 -8.12
N ARG A 120 -2.99 13.91 -7.31
CA ARG A 120 -3.77 15.16 -7.28
C ARG A 120 -3.17 16.25 -8.19
N GLY A 121 -2.03 15.99 -8.83
CA GLY A 121 -1.28 16.96 -9.62
C GLY A 121 -0.49 17.98 -8.78
N ILE A 122 -0.36 17.75 -7.47
CA ILE A 122 0.35 18.63 -6.52
C ILE A 122 1.81 18.17 -6.39
N GLU A 123 2.73 19.12 -6.29
CA GLU A 123 4.14 18.81 -6.03
C GLU A 123 4.35 18.35 -4.58
N VAL A 124 4.91 17.14 -4.43
CA VAL A 124 5.18 16.49 -3.15
C VAL A 124 6.62 15.99 -3.09
N LEU A 125 7.15 15.87 -1.88
CA LEU A 125 8.23 14.94 -1.58
C LEU A 125 7.62 13.56 -1.35
N ASN A 126 8.16 12.55 -2.01
CA ASN A 126 7.63 11.19 -2.04
C ASN A 126 8.74 10.19 -1.70
N ILE A 127 8.43 9.27 -0.80
CA ILE A 127 9.22 8.08 -0.50
C ILE A 127 8.30 6.87 -0.68
N HIS A 128 8.86 5.78 -1.17
CA HIS A 128 8.13 4.53 -1.34
C HIS A 128 8.98 3.34 -0.87
N THR A 129 8.31 2.23 -0.54
CA THR A 129 8.94 0.92 -0.39
C THR A 129 8.07 -0.14 -1.06
N HIS A 130 8.72 -1.05 -1.79
CA HIS A 130 8.06 -2.20 -2.40
C HIS A 130 7.85 -3.31 -1.37
N LEU A 131 6.68 -3.93 -1.38
CA LEU A 131 6.27 -5.08 -0.56
C LEU A 131 6.16 -6.31 -1.48
N PRO A 132 7.24 -7.10 -1.66
CA PRO A 132 7.34 -8.09 -2.72
C PRO A 132 6.31 -9.21 -2.65
N GLU A 133 5.92 -9.61 -1.44
CA GLU A 133 4.98 -10.71 -1.21
C GLU A 133 3.61 -10.45 -1.86
N MET A 134 3.17 -9.18 -1.84
CA MET A 134 1.92 -8.72 -2.42
C MET A 134 2.10 -8.01 -3.76
N SER A 135 3.35 -7.67 -4.11
CA SER A 135 3.66 -6.74 -5.20
C SER A 135 2.94 -5.39 -5.00
N TRP A 136 2.96 -4.88 -3.77
CA TRP A 136 2.38 -3.60 -3.40
C TRP A 136 3.47 -2.55 -3.17
N TYR A 137 3.10 -1.28 -3.22
CA TYR A 137 3.95 -0.17 -2.82
C TYR A 137 3.32 0.57 -1.65
N LEU A 138 4.08 0.76 -0.57
CA LEU A 138 3.74 1.72 0.48
C LEU A 138 4.36 3.06 0.12
N ILE A 139 3.53 4.08 0.02
CA ILE A 139 3.91 5.42 -0.39
C ILE A 139 3.65 6.37 0.77
N ALA A 140 4.63 7.21 1.08
CA ALA A 140 4.48 8.35 1.97
C ALA A 140 4.83 9.63 1.22
N GLU A 141 3.99 10.64 1.32
CA GLU A 141 4.18 11.91 0.63
C GLU A 141 3.83 13.11 1.50
N ILE A 142 4.48 14.25 1.23
CA ILE A 142 4.21 15.55 1.88
C ILE A 142 4.38 16.70 0.89
N ASN A 143 3.55 17.74 0.98
CA ASN A 143 3.62 18.88 0.06
C ASN A 143 4.95 19.65 0.18
N VAL A 144 5.55 19.99 -0.95
CA VAL A 144 6.83 20.72 -1.00
C VAL A 144 6.72 22.13 -0.39
N CYS A 145 5.58 22.81 -0.56
CA CYS A 145 5.39 24.18 -0.04
C CYS A 145 5.67 24.29 1.47
N ARG A 146 5.41 23.25 2.25
CA ARG A 146 5.63 23.27 3.71
C ARG A 146 7.05 22.87 4.10
N VAL A 147 7.70 21.97 3.36
CA VAL A 147 9.06 21.53 3.70
C VAL A 147 10.05 22.69 3.64
N ALA A 148 9.81 23.67 2.75
CA ALA A 148 10.60 24.91 2.70
C ALA A 148 10.40 25.83 3.92
N GLU A 149 9.34 25.65 4.72
CA GLU A 149 9.05 26.44 5.92
C GLU A 149 9.60 25.79 7.21
N GLU A 150 9.96 24.50 7.19
CA GLU A 150 10.48 23.74 8.34
C GLU A 150 12.03 23.54 8.31
N GLU A 151 12.72 24.05 7.29
CA GLU A 151 14.20 24.20 7.29
C GLU A 151 14.58 25.57 7.90
N PRO A 152 14.54 25.71 9.23
CA PRO A 152 15.80 25.78 9.97
C PRO A 152 15.69 25.25 11.41
N GLU A 153 16.24 24.07 11.72
CA GLU A 153 16.83 23.78 13.06
C GLU A 153 17.51 22.41 13.21
N PHE A 154 17.40 21.49 12.25
CA PHE A 154 17.96 20.13 12.43
C PHE A 154 19.46 19.97 12.14
N LEU A 155 20.24 21.07 12.05
CA LEU A 155 21.70 21.00 11.80
C LEU A 155 22.61 21.62 12.86
N VAL A 156 22.15 21.88 14.09
CA VAL A 156 23.09 22.13 15.20
C VAL A 156 22.60 21.50 16.51
N LYS A 157 23.11 20.31 16.81
CA LYS A 157 23.82 20.02 18.07
C LYS A 157 24.59 18.71 17.99
#